data_AF-A0A1C5Y5K1-F1
#
_entry.id   AF-A0A1C5Y5K1-F1
#
_cell.length_a   1.000
_cell.length_b   1.000
_cell.length_c   1.000
_cell.angle_alpha   90.00
_cell.angle_beta   90.00
_cell.angle_gamma   90.00
#
_symmetry.space_group_name_H-M   'P 1'
#
loop_
_entity.id
_entity.type
_entity.pdbx_description
1 polymer ?
#
loop_
_entity_poly.entity_id
_entity_poly.type
_entity_poly.pdbx_seq_one_letter_code
_entity_poly.pdbx_strand_id
1 'polypeptide(L)' 'MIKLHISNIDSFFETVNECNGSVNVIDANGNSTNIAHQIFEQRKLYKAYYQNKKCLDLCLNIPDPSDYFKIVSYYAGDC' A
#
# COMPACT_ATOMS: atom_id res chain seq x y z
N MET A 1 0.91 10.96 6.06
CA MET A 1 1.81 10.13 5.23
C MET A 1 2.51 9.12 6.12
N ILE A 2 2.63 7.88 5.68
CA ILE A 2 3.34 6.81 6.40
C ILE A 2 4.27 6.09 5.43
N LYS A 3 5.41 5.58 5.93
CA LYS A 3 6.34 4.76 5.15
C LYS A 3 6.29 3.33 5.68
N LEU A 4 6.07 2.36 4.81
CA LEU A 4 5.89 0.95 5.16
C LEU A 4 6.87 0.10 4.36
N HIS A 5 7.47 -0.88 5.02
CA HIS A 5 8.25 -1.93 4.36
C HIS A 5 7.37 -3.17 4.15
N ILE A 6 6.94 -3.41 2.91
CA ILE A 6 6.03 -4.50 2.58
C ILE A 6 6.84 -5.75 2.22
N SER A 7 6.76 -6.77 3.07
CA SER A 7 7.34 -8.11 2.88
C SER A 7 6.30 -9.18 2.53
N ASN A 8 5.00 -8.84 2.57
CA ASN A 8 3.90 -9.69 2.15
C ASN A 8 2.89 -8.86 1.34
N ILE A 9 3.06 -8.85 0.02
CA ILE A 9 2.24 -8.00 -0.86
C ILE A 9 0.79 -8.48 -0.98
N ASP A 10 0.53 -9.77 -0.79
CA ASP A 10 -0.82 -10.34 -0.93
C ASP A 10 -1.71 -9.85 0.24
N SER A 11 -1.26 -10.03 1.48
CA SER A 11 -1.98 -9.54 2.67
C SER A 11 -2.08 -8.00 2.71
N PHE A 12 -1.07 -7.31 2.19
CA PHE A 12 -1.14 -5.86 2.01
C PHE A 12 -2.29 -5.46 1.06
N PHE A 13 -2.41 -6.11 -0.11
CA PHE A 13 -3.48 -5.80 -1.05
C PHE A 13 -4.87 -6.20 -0.57
N GLU A 14 -4.99 -7.30 0.18
CA GLU A 14 -6.24 -7.65 0.87
C GLU A 14 -6.68 -6.50 1.79
N THR A 15 -5.78 -6.04 2.66
CA THR A 15 -6.06 -4.91 3.58
C THR A 15 -6.41 -3.62 2.82
N VAL A 16 -5.67 -3.31 1.75
CA VAL A 16 -5.94 -2.12 0.91
C VAL A 16 -7.31 -2.20 0.24
N ASN A 17 -7.78 -3.39 -0.14
CA ASN A 17 -9.10 -3.59 -0.73
C ASN A 17 -10.23 -3.60 0.32
N GLU A 18 -9.93 -3.74 1.61
CA GLU A 18 -10.91 -3.52 2.68
C GLU A 18 -11.08 -2.04 3.06
N CYS A 19 -10.26 -1.16 2.49
CA CYS A 19 -10.39 0.28 2.68
C CYS A 19 -11.59 0.85 1.91
N ASN A 20 -12.27 1.81 2.51
CA ASN A 20 -13.43 2.49 1.92
C ASN A 20 -13.02 3.68 1.04
N GLY A 21 -12.00 4.41 1.48
CA GLY A 21 -11.43 5.57 0.81
C GLY A 21 -10.22 5.21 -0.04
N SER A 22 -9.63 6.24 -0.65
CA SER A 22 -8.40 6.09 -1.43
C SER A 22 -7.21 5.74 -0.55
N VAL A 23 -6.40 4.80 -0.98
CA VAL A 23 -5.05 4.54 -0.45
C VAL A 23 -4.07 4.93 -1.53
N ASN A 24 -3.34 6.02 -1.33
CA ASN A 24 -2.50 6.58 -2.38
C ASN A 24 -1.02 6.28 -2.12
N VAL A 25 -0.31 5.76 -3.13
CA VAL A 25 1.15 5.68 -3.12
C VAL A 25 1.72 6.99 -3.62
N ILE A 26 2.68 7.53 -2.89
CA ILE A 26 3.44 8.73 -3.25
C ILE A 26 4.78 8.31 -3.83
N ASP A 27 5.06 8.72 -5.07
CA ASP A 27 6.34 8.49 -5.73
C ASP A 27 7.42 9.52 -5.33
N ALA A 28 8.64 9.34 -5.83
CA ALA A 28 9.76 10.25 -5.55
C ALA A 28 9.56 11.68 -6.08
N ASN A 29 8.66 11.87 -7.05
CA ASN A 29 8.30 13.18 -7.60
C ASN A 29 7.14 13.83 -6.85
N GLY A 30 6.57 13.16 -5.84
CA GLY A 30 5.42 13.62 -5.08
C GLY A 30 4.07 13.33 -5.75
N ASN A 31 4.04 12.58 -6.86
CA ASN A 31 2.79 12.18 -7.49
C ASN A 31 2.07 11.14 -6.64
N SER A 32 0.75 11.28 -6.56
CA SER A 32 -0.13 10.44 -5.75
C SER A 32 -0.99 9.56 -6.65
N THR A 33 -0.86 8.24 -6.51
CA THR A 33 -1.62 7.25 -7.29
C THR A 33 -2.44 6.37 -6.37
N ASN A 34 -3.76 6.35 -6.53
CA ASN A 34 -4.63 5.48 -5.75
C ASN A 34 -4.43 4.00 -6.14
N ILE A 35 -4.30 3.14 -5.14
CA ILE A 35 -4.17 1.69 -5.30
C ILE A 35 -5.36 0.91 -4.72
N ALA A 36 -6.23 1.55 -3.92
CA ALA A 36 -7.43 0.90 -3.39
C ALA A 36 -8.38 0.55 -4.53
N HIS A 37 -8.72 -0.75 -4.66
CA HIS A 37 -9.58 -1.30 -5.71
C HIS A 37 -9.07 -1.07 -7.15
N GLN A 38 -7.80 -0.70 -7.33
CA GLN A 38 -7.20 -0.43 -8.65
C GLN A 38 -6.31 -1.58 -9.09
N ILE A 39 -6.90 -2.59 -9.75
CA ILE A 39 -6.19 -3.81 -10.19
C ILE A 39 -4.95 -3.49 -11.05
N PHE A 40 -5.03 -2.50 -11.92
CA PHE A 40 -3.91 -2.15 -12.80
C PHE A 40 -2.73 -1.57 -12.02
N GLU A 41 -2.99 -0.68 -11.06
CA GLU A 41 -1.93 -0.10 -10.22
C GLU A 41 -1.36 -1.12 -9.23
N GLN A 42 -2.20 -1.98 -8.66
CA GLN A 42 -1.77 -3.10 -7.83
C GLN A 42 -0.88 -4.08 -8.62
N ARG A 43 -1.19 -4.38 -9.89
CA ARG A 43 -0.34 -5.22 -10.75
C ARG A 43 1.05 -4.63 -11.01
N LYS A 44 1.16 -3.31 -11.16
CA LYS A 44 2.47 -2.64 -11.32
C LYS A 44 3.32 -2.82 -10.07
N LEU A 45 2.72 -2.58 -8.90
CA LEU A 45 3.38 -2.79 -7.61
C LEU A 45 3.75 -4.26 -7.40
N TYR A 46 2.86 -5.19 -7.73
CA TYR A 46 3.13 -6.63 -7.68
C TYR A 46 4.37 -7.00 -8.49
N LYS A 47 4.48 -6.49 -9.73
CA LYS A 47 5.66 -6.71 -10.55
C LYS A 47 6.92 -6.12 -9.90
N ALA A 48 6.85 -4.91 -9.38
CA ALA A 48 7.98 -4.24 -8.72
C ALA A 48 8.45 -5.02 -7.48
N TYR A 49 7.53 -5.60 -6.72
CA TYR A 49 7.84 -6.43 -5.55
C TYR A 49 8.69 -7.65 -5.88
N TYR A 50 8.31 -8.41 -6.92
CA TYR A 50 9.11 -9.57 -7.34
C TYR A 50 10.46 -9.16 -7.94
N GLN A 51 10.54 -8.00 -8.60
CA GLN A 51 11.80 -7.46 -9.10
C GLN A 51 12.73 -7.05 -7.96
N ASN A 52 12.17 -6.56 -6.84
CA ASN A 52 12.90 -6.14 -5.65
C ASN A 52 13.01 -7.26 -4.60
N LYS A 53 13.28 -8.49 -5.02
CA LYS A 53 13.53 -9.63 -4.11
C LYS A 53 12.40 -9.89 -3.08
N LYS A 54 11.15 -9.63 -3.46
CA LYS A 54 9.97 -9.77 -2.61
C LYS A 54 9.96 -8.79 -1.42
N CYS A 55 10.39 -7.55 -1.66
CA CYS A 55 10.12 -6.45 -0.74
C CYS A 55 9.82 -5.14 -1.49
N LEU A 56 9.05 -4.25 -0.85
CA LEU A 56 8.78 -2.90 -1.35
C LEU A 56 8.72 -1.88 -0.23
N ASP A 57 9.44 -0.78 -0.39
CA ASP A 57 9.26 0.41 0.46
C ASP A 57 8.23 1.33 -0.20
N LEU A 58 7.11 1.55 0.47
CA LEU A 58 6.03 2.41 -0.02
C LEU A 58 5.81 3.60 0.91
N CYS A 59 5.60 4.78 0.33
CA CYS A 59 5.07 5.93 1.04
C CYS A 59 3.60 6.08 0.72
N LEU A 60 2.74 6.05 1.74
CA LEU A 60 1.29 6.10 1.59
C LEU A 60 0.71 7.41 2.11
N ASN A 61 -0.29 7.91 1.40
CA ASN A 61 -1.22 8.93 1.86
C ASN A 61 -2.65 8.35 1.87
N ILE A 62 -3.21 8.25 3.07
CA ILE A 62 -4.51 7.66 3.35
C ILE A 62 -5.35 8.75 4.00
N PRO A 63 -6.26 9.41 3.26
CA PRO A 63 -7.03 10.54 3.78
C PRO A 63 -8.08 10.14 4.81
N ASP A 64 -8.62 8.93 4.70
CA ASP A 64 -9.62 8.41 5.64
C ASP A 64 -8.94 7.91 6.93
N PRO A 65 -9.30 8.45 8.11
CA PRO A 65 -8.68 8.04 9.37
C PRO A 65 -8.92 6.57 9.72
N SER A 66 -10.09 6.01 9.39
CA SER A 66 -10.42 4.62 9.72
C SER A 66 -9.58 3.66 8.89
N ASP A 67 -9.42 3.95 7.60
CA ASP A 67 -8.56 3.17 6.71
C ASP A 67 -7.08 3.35 7.04
N TYR A 68 -6.66 4.53 7.49
CA TYR A 68 -5.31 4.73 8.03
C TYR A 68 -5.04 3.77 9.20
N PHE A 69 -5.97 3.68 10.16
CA PHE A 69 -5.84 2.75 11.28
C PHE A 69 -5.85 1.29 10.85
N LYS A 70 -6.65 0.89 9.86
CA LYS A 70 -6.61 -0.48 9.30
C LYS A 70 -5.22 -0.83 8.77
N ILE A 71 -4.65 0.05 7.93
CA ILE A 71 -3.33 -0.18 7.33
C ILE A 71 -2.22 -0.21 8.39
N VAL A 72 -2.29 0.68 9.39
CA VAL A 72 -1.34 0.66 10.51
C VAL A 72 -1.49 -0.61 11.35
N SER A 73 -2.71 -1.08 11.60
CA SER A 73 -2.97 -2.30 12.37
C SER A 73 -2.46 -3.54 11.64
N TYR A 74 -2.68 -3.62 10.32
CA TYR A 74 -2.04 -4.62 9.47
C TYR A 74 -0.52 -4.59 9.64
N TYR A 75 0.10 -3.42 9.48
CA TYR A 75 1.55 -3.32 9.55
C TYR A 75 2.13 -3.66 10.93
N ALA A 76 1.44 -3.30 12.00
CA ALA A 76 1.85 -3.64 13.37
C ALA A 76 1.69 -5.14 13.70
N GLY A 77 0.82 -5.86 12.98
CA GLY A 77 0.60 -7.29 13.16
C GLY A 77 1.42 -8.19 12.20
N ASP A 78 1.84 -7.66 11.05
CA ASP A 78 2.64 -8.37 10.04
C ASP A 78 4.17 -8.22 10.28
N CYS A 79 4.57 -7.48 11.32
CA CYS A 79 5.96 -7.20 11.68
C CYS A 79 6.42 -7.93 12.96
#